data_AF-W0QC78-F1
#
_entry.id   AF-W0QC78-F1
#
_cell.length_a   1.000
_cell.length_b   1.000
_cell.length_c   1.000
_cell.angle_alpha   90.00
_cell.angle_beta   90.00
_cell.angle_gamma   90.00
#
_symmetry.space_group_name_H-M   'P 1'
#
loop_
_entity.id
_entity.type
_entity.pdbx_description
1 polymer ?
#
loop_
_entity_poly.entity_id
_entity_poly.type
_entity_poly.pdbx_seq_one_letter_code
_entity_poly.pdbx_strand_id
1 'polypeptide(L)'
;MALKTKKITIEKGRDAGTTFLITEMPIAKADKWASRALLALASGMDGIPSASEGMLGMARVALAAFKQIPEDKALPLLDELLDCVEIVMDSGATRPVDLAIGDVSDITTLWRLRKEAFALHIDFLDLELTPISA
;
A
#
# COMPACT_ATOMS: atom_id res chain seq x y z
N MET A 1 -16.60 15.39 -5.17
CA MET A 1 -16.69 14.24 -4.24
C MET A 1 -15.44 14.26 -3.38
N ALA A 2 -15.54 14.01 -2.08
CA ALA A 2 -14.39 14.01 -1.18
C ALA A 2 -13.63 12.68 -1.30
N LEU A 3 -12.30 12.74 -1.31
CA LEU A 3 -11.42 11.56 -1.32
C LEU A 3 -11.52 10.83 0.03
N LYS A 4 -11.39 9.50 0.03
CA LYS A 4 -11.38 8.74 1.29
C LYS A 4 -10.14 9.12 2.10
N THR A 5 -10.30 9.18 3.42
CA THR A 5 -9.20 9.45 4.35
C THR A 5 -9.21 8.44 5.48
N LYS A 6 -8.01 8.07 5.96
CA LYS A 6 -7.82 7.15 7.07
C LYS A 6 -6.75 7.70 8.00
N LYS A 7 -7.09 7.85 9.28
CA LYS A 7 -6.14 8.27 10.32
C LYS A 7 -5.62 7.03 11.03
N ILE A 8 -4.31 6.91 11.17
CA ILE A 8 -3.67 5.83 11.90
C ILE A 8 -2.74 6.38 12.96
N THR A 9 -2.81 5.81 14.17
CA THR A 9 -1.88 6.14 15.25
C THR A 9 -1.01 4.93 15.52
N ILE A 10 0.30 5.14 15.62
CA ILE A 10 1.26 4.10 15.91
C ILE A 10 1.31 3.90 17.42
N GLU A 11 1.08 2.67 17.89
CA GLU A 11 0.98 2.36 19.32
C GLU A 11 2.28 1.80 19.91
N LYS A 12 3.16 1.26 19.07
CA LYS A 12 4.34 0.50 19.48
C LYS A 12 5.53 0.84 18.60
N GLY A 13 6.74 0.68 19.13
CA GLY A 13 7.98 0.94 18.42
C GLY A 13 8.49 2.37 18.60
N ARG A 14 9.47 2.75 17.78
CA ARG A 14 10.13 4.08 17.89
C ARG A 14 9.22 5.24 17.49
N ASP A 15 8.20 4.98 16.68
CA ASP A 15 7.24 6.00 16.23
C ASP A 15 5.96 6.04 17.08
N ALA A 16 5.95 5.38 18.26
CA ALA A 16 4.77 5.32 19.11
C ALA A 16 4.26 6.72 19.50
N GLY A 17 2.94 6.92 19.39
CA GLY A 17 2.27 8.21 19.59
C GLY A 17 2.15 9.04 18.31
N THR A 18 2.94 8.76 17.27
CA THR A 18 2.86 9.47 16.00
C THR A 18 1.58 9.10 15.27
N THR A 19 0.89 10.12 14.75
CA THR A 19 -0.34 9.94 14.01
C THR A 19 -0.16 10.35 12.57
N PHE A 20 -0.62 9.52 11.65
CA PHE A 20 -0.56 9.73 10.22
C PHE A 20 -1.97 9.81 9.64
N LEU A 21 -2.15 10.68 8.65
CA LEU A 21 -3.34 10.81 7.84
C LEU A 21 -3.02 10.29 6.44
N ILE A 22 -3.80 9.31 5.99
CA ILE A 22 -3.66 8.72 4.66
C ILE A 22 -4.86 9.18 3.83
N THR A 23 -4.59 9.76 2.67
CA THR A 23 -5.63 10.25 1.75
C THR A 23 -5.56 9.48 0.44
N GLU A 24 -6.72 9.08 -0.08
CA GLU A 24 -6.83 8.37 -1.34
C GLU A 24 -6.34 9.23 -2.52
N MET A 25 -5.70 8.60 -3.51
CA MET A 25 -5.29 9.26 -4.74
C MET A 25 -6.52 9.72 -5.55
N PRO A 26 -6.45 10.89 -6.23
CA PRO A 26 -7.44 11.23 -7.25
C PRO A 26 -7.50 10.15 -8.34
N ILE A 27 -8.69 9.90 -8.90
CA ILE A 27 -8.95 8.78 -9.83
C ILE A 27 -7.93 8.68 -10.97
N ALA A 28 -7.51 9.81 -11.54
CA ALA A 28 -6.54 9.83 -12.63
C ALA A 28 -5.11 9.45 -12.19
N LYS A 29 -4.73 9.70 -10.93
CA LYS A 29 -3.45 9.25 -10.36
C LYS A 29 -3.56 7.78 -9.98
N ALA A 30 -4.67 7.38 -9.35
CA ALA A 30 -4.93 5.99 -8.97
C ALA A 30 -4.90 5.04 -10.18
N ASP A 31 -5.58 5.38 -11.27
CA ASP A 31 -5.61 4.58 -12.51
C ASP A 31 -4.21 4.37 -13.11
N LYS A 32 -3.41 5.45 -13.20
CA LYS A 32 -2.03 5.39 -13.69
C LYS A 32 -1.13 4.58 -12.78
N TRP A 33 -1.28 4.71 -11.47
CA TRP A 33 -0.53 3.92 -10.50
C TRP A 33 -0.91 2.44 -10.61
N ALA A 34 -2.21 2.12 -10.63
CA ALA A 34 -2.73 0.76 -10.72
C ALA A 34 -2.32 0.07 -12.03
N SER A 35 -2.41 0.77 -13.17
CA SER A 35 -1.96 0.27 -14.45
C SER A 35 -0.47 -0.08 -14.45
N ARG A 36 0.38 0.78 -13.86
CA ARG A 36 1.81 0.51 -13.73
C ARG A 36 2.08 -0.66 -12.80
N ALA A 37 1.37 -0.75 -11.67
CA ALA A 37 1.50 -1.87 -10.74
C ALA A 37 1.10 -3.19 -11.40
N LEU A 38 -0.01 -3.22 -12.15
CA LEU A 38 -0.47 -4.41 -12.86
C LEU A 38 0.51 -4.82 -13.97
N LEU A 39 1.01 -3.87 -14.76
CA LEU A 39 2.00 -4.15 -15.82
C LEU A 39 3.32 -4.66 -15.23
N ALA A 40 3.76 -4.09 -14.10
CA ALA A 40 4.96 -4.55 -13.41
C ALA A 40 4.78 -5.98 -12.88
N LEU A 41 3.62 -6.31 -12.31
CA LEU A 41 3.28 -7.67 -11.88
C LEU A 41 3.20 -8.64 -13.05
N ALA A 42 2.52 -8.26 -14.14
CA ALA A 42 2.37 -9.09 -15.34
C ALA A 42 3.73 -9.40 -16.00
N SER A 43 4.68 -8.47 -15.94
CA SER A 43 6.04 -8.68 -16.46
C SER A 43 6.86 -9.70 -15.65
N GLY A 44 6.45 -10.00 -14.42
CA GLY A 44 7.09 -10.97 -13.53
C GLY A 44 6.32 -12.29 -13.38
N MET A 45 5.38 -12.57 -14.28
CA MET A 45 4.55 -13.79 -14.26
C MET A 45 5.03 -14.82 -15.28
N ASP A 46 6.33 -15.17 -15.27
CA ASP A 46 6.79 -16.37 -15.97
C ASP A 46 6.63 -17.60 -15.06
N GLY A 47 5.75 -18.53 -15.47
CA GLY A 47 5.63 -19.87 -14.89
C GLY A 47 4.87 -19.95 -13.56
N ILE A 48 3.61 -19.51 -13.54
CA ILE A 48 2.70 -19.70 -12.39
C ILE A 48 2.53 -21.21 -12.10
N PRO A 49 2.99 -21.74 -10.96
CA PRO A 49 2.65 -23.10 -10.55
C PRO A 49 1.14 -23.18 -10.30
N SER A 50 0.53 -24.29 -10.72
CA SER A 50 -0.88 -24.59 -10.46
C SER A 50 -1.25 -24.31 -8.99
N ALA A 51 -2.36 -23.61 -8.79
CA ALA A 51 -2.96 -23.22 -7.50
C ALA A 51 -3.41 -24.39 -6.61
N SER A 52 -2.95 -25.60 -6.89
CA SER A 52 -3.33 -26.86 -6.24
C SER A 52 -2.85 -26.99 -4.78
N GLU A 53 -2.04 -26.06 -4.26
CA GLU A 53 -1.56 -26.07 -2.87
C GLU A 53 -2.37 -25.15 -1.92
N GLY A 54 -3.52 -24.63 -2.36
CA GLY A 54 -4.35 -23.73 -1.55
C GLY A 54 -3.66 -22.40 -1.22
N MET A 55 -3.92 -21.84 -0.02
CA MET A 55 -3.39 -20.52 0.40
C MET A 55 -1.86 -20.44 0.42
N LEU A 56 -1.15 -21.54 0.71
CA LEU A 56 0.31 -21.57 0.69
C LEU A 56 0.85 -21.49 -0.76
N GLY A 57 0.17 -22.13 -1.71
CA GLY A 57 0.47 -22.01 -3.14
C GLY A 57 0.27 -20.58 -3.64
N MET A 58 -0.85 -19.94 -3.27
CA MET A 58 -1.12 -18.54 -3.57
C MET A 58 -0.06 -17.60 -3.00
N ALA A 59 0.38 -17.81 -1.75
CA ALA A 59 1.45 -17.03 -1.14
C ALA A 59 2.80 -17.22 -1.86
N ARG A 60 3.14 -18.44 -2.29
CA ARG A 60 4.35 -18.73 -3.08
C ARG A 60 4.31 -18.08 -4.46
N VAL A 61 3.16 -18.10 -5.14
CA VAL A 61 2.94 -17.42 -6.42
C VAL A 61 3.11 -15.91 -6.25
N ALA A 62 2.49 -15.31 -5.22
CA ALA A 62 2.63 -13.89 -4.93
C ALA A 62 4.09 -13.51 -4.63
N LEU A 63 4.79 -14.28 -3.78
CA LEU A 63 6.22 -14.06 -3.49
C LEU A 63 7.12 -14.25 -4.73
N ALA A 64 6.82 -15.23 -5.59
CA ALA A 64 7.56 -15.45 -6.83
C ALA A 64 7.36 -14.30 -7.81
N ALA A 65 6.13 -13.81 -7.96
CA ALA A 65 5.83 -12.62 -8.76
C ALA A 65 6.59 -11.40 -8.24
N PHE A 66 6.61 -11.17 -6.91
CA PHE A 66 7.39 -10.08 -6.31
C PHE A 66 8.90 -10.19 -6.59
N LYS A 67 9.47 -11.40 -6.68
CA LYS A 67 10.90 -11.58 -7.01
C LYS A 67 11.25 -11.22 -8.45
N GLN A 68 10.28 -11.31 -9.37
CA GLN A 68 10.50 -11.07 -10.79
C GLN A 68 10.25 -9.61 -11.19
N ILE A 69 9.61 -8.81 -10.33
CA ILE A 69 9.47 -7.37 -10.60
C ILE A 69 10.84 -6.73 -10.45
N PRO A 70 11.37 -6.07 -11.50
CA PRO A 70 12.67 -5.41 -11.41
C PRO A 70 12.59 -4.24 -10.41
N GLU A 71 13.67 -4.05 -9.65
CA GLU A 71 13.71 -3.09 -8.52
C GLU A 71 13.39 -1.65 -8.95
N ASP A 72 13.80 -1.27 -10.15
CA ASP A 72 13.60 0.06 -10.74
C ASP A 72 12.13 0.34 -11.09
N LYS A 73 11.28 -0.69 -11.05
CA LYS A 73 9.82 -0.59 -11.22
C LYS A 73 9.10 -0.73 -9.89
N ALA A 74 9.56 -1.61 -9.01
CA ALA A 74 8.90 -1.88 -7.73
C ALA A 74 9.05 -0.72 -6.73
N LEU A 75 10.27 -0.21 -6.54
CA LEU A 75 10.54 0.82 -5.54
C LEU A 75 9.75 2.12 -5.79
N PRO A 76 9.71 2.68 -7.02
CA PRO A 76 8.92 3.88 -7.29
C PRO A 76 7.43 3.72 -7.00
N LEU A 77 6.85 2.54 -7.25
CA LEU A 77 5.43 2.28 -6.95
C LEU A 77 5.16 2.27 -5.44
N LEU A 78 6.08 1.72 -4.64
CA LEU A 78 5.98 1.70 -3.19
C LEU A 78 6.22 3.09 -2.57
N ASP A 79 7.05 3.90 -3.20
CA ASP A 79 7.31 5.27 -2.76
C ASP A 79 6.14 6.20 -3.10
N GLU A 80 5.52 6.05 -4.27
CA GLU A 80 4.30 6.81 -4.62
C GLU A 80 3.11 6.53 -3.69
N LEU A 81 3.05 5.36 -3.05
CA LEU A 81 2.05 5.11 -2.01
C LEU A 81 2.25 6.00 -0.77
N LEU A 82 3.49 6.39 -0.49
CA LEU A 82 3.81 7.27 0.63
C LEU A 82 3.46 8.74 0.35
N ASP A 83 3.33 9.14 -0.92
CA ASP A 83 2.79 10.47 -1.28
C ASP A 83 1.39 10.72 -0.71
N CYS A 84 0.66 9.64 -0.43
CA CYS A 84 -0.69 9.68 0.15
C CYS A 84 -0.69 9.91 1.65
N VAL A 85 0.49 9.90 2.28
CA VAL A 85 0.66 9.87 3.74
C VAL A 85 1.16 11.22 4.22
N GLU A 86 0.39 11.80 5.14
CA GLU A 86 0.75 13.00 5.88
C GLU A 86 0.97 12.66 7.35
N ILE A 87 1.92 13.33 7.99
CA ILE A 87 2.10 13.30 9.44
C ILE A 87 1.22 14.37 10.08
N VAL A 88 0.55 14.02 11.17
CA VAL A 88 -0.26 14.93 11.98
C VAL A 88 0.60 15.47 13.11
N MET A 89 0.84 16.78 13.10
CA MET A 89 1.61 17.48 14.12
C MET A 89 0.75 17.74 15.36
N ASP A 90 1.38 18.01 16.51
CA ASP A 90 0.69 18.33 17.77
C ASP A 90 -0.26 19.54 17.66
N SER A 91 0.03 20.48 16.75
CA SER A 91 -0.81 21.64 16.45
C SER A 91 -2.10 21.29 15.69
N GLY A 92 -2.26 20.04 15.24
CA GLY A 92 -3.35 19.58 14.38
C GLY A 92 -3.12 19.84 12.88
N ALA A 93 -2.04 20.53 12.52
CA ALA A 93 -1.64 20.69 11.12
C ALA A 93 -1.09 19.38 10.53
N THR A 94 -1.27 19.18 9.23
CA THR A 94 -0.69 18.05 8.49
C THR A 94 0.36 18.51 7.50
N ARG A 95 1.34 17.64 7.24
CA ARG A 95 2.30 17.81 6.14
C ARG A 95 2.68 16.45 5.57
N PRO A 96 3.16 16.38 4.31
CA PRO A 96 3.68 15.14 3.74
C PRO A 96 4.79 14.54 4.61
N VAL A 97 4.79 13.21 4.71
CA VAL A 97 5.87 12.46 5.37
C VAL A 97 7.16 12.60 4.57
N ASP A 98 8.25 12.92 5.26
CA ASP A 98 9.59 12.97 4.68
C ASP A 98 10.50 11.96 5.40
N LEU A 99 10.88 10.90 4.68
CA LEU A 99 11.77 9.86 5.19
C LEU A 99 13.20 10.36 5.40
N ALA A 100 13.63 11.41 4.68
CA ALA A 100 15.01 11.91 4.75
C ALA A 100 15.30 12.62 6.08
N ILE A 101 14.27 13.18 6.72
CA ILE A 101 14.38 13.82 8.03
C ILE A 101 13.98 12.90 9.19
N GLY A 102 13.62 11.65 8.89
CA GLY A 102 13.34 10.63 9.90
C GLY A 102 11.93 10.68 10.49
N ASP A 103 10.94 11.21 9.75
CA ASP A 103 9.52 11.21 10.17
C ASP A 103 8.98 9.79 10.46
N VAL A 104 9.61 8.78 9.86
CA VAL A 104 9.39 7.38 10.15
C VAL A 104 10.71 6.77 10.57
N SER A 105 10.84 6.46 11.86
CA SER A 105 12.04 5.90 12.45
C SER A 105 12.00 4.37 12.56
N ASP A 106 10.82 3.74 12.39
CA ASP A 106 10.66 2.30 12.46
C ASP A 106 10.22 1.64 11.14
N ILE A 107 10.90 0.56 10.76
CA ILE A 107 10.61 -0.16 9.52
C ILE A 107 9.21 -0.79 9.53
N THR A 108 8.70 -1.19 10.71
CA THR A 108 7.35 -1.75 10.81
C THR A 108 6.29 -0.67 10.62
N THR A 109 6.56 0.56 11.06
CA THR A 109 5.73 1.73 10.76
C THR A 109 5.70 1.99 9.26
N LEU A 110 6.87 2.01 8.59
CA LEU A 110 6.94 2.24 7.15
C LEU A 110 6.13 1.20 6.36
N TRP A 111 6.28 -0.08 6.71
CA TRP A 111 5.49 -1.16 6.11
C TRP A 111 3.99 -1.02 6.37
N ARG A 112 3.61 -0.62 7.59
CA ARG A 112 2.21 -0.38 7.94
C ARG A 112 1.64 0.77 7.11
N LEU A 113 2.35 1.87 6.96
CA LEU A 113 1.90 3.02 6.16
C LEU A 113 1.65 2.62 4.70
N ARG A 114 2.61 1.92 4.07
CA ARG A 114 2.44 1.41 2.71
C ARG A 114 1.24 0.46 2.58
N LYS A 115 1.07 -0.45 3.55
CA LYS A 115 -0.06 -1.38 3.59
C LYS A 115 -1.40 -0.66 3.69
N GLU A 116 -1.50 0.30 4.61
CA GLU A 116 -2.74 1.06 4.85
C GLU A 116 -3.08 1.97 3.67
N ALA A 117 -2.06 2.60 3.05
CA ALA A 117 -2.21 3.36 1.82
C ALA A 117 -2.71 2.46 0.69
N PHE A 118 -2.09 1.30 0.47
CA PHE A 118 -2.55 0.36 -0.54
C PHE A 118 -3.99 -0.13 -0.28
N ALA A 119 -4.29 -0.53 0.96
CA ALA A 119 -5.62 -1.00 1.36
C ALA A 119 -6.73 0.02 1.07
N LEU A 120 -6.45 1.32 1.22
CA LEU A 120 -7.40 2.39 0.90
C LEU A 120 -7.81 2.38 -0.58
N HIS A 121 -6.89 2.01 -1.48
CA HIS A 121 -7.12 2.00 -2.93
C HIS A 121 -7.74 0.70 -3.44
N ILE A 122 -7.68 -0.40 -2.66
CA ILE A 122 -8.23 -1.70 -3.02
C ILE A 122 -9.47 -2.09 -2.21
N ASP A 123 -9.99 -1.19 -1.37
CA ASP A 123 -11.15 -1.48 -0.51
C ASP A 123 -12.41 -1.86 -1.32
N PHE A 124 -12.47 -1.44 -2.58
CA PHE A 124 -13.56 -1.78 -3.49
C PHE A 124 -13.55 -3.25 -3.90
N LEU A 125 -12.39 -3.91 -3.86
CA LEU A 125 -12.28 -5.35 -4.14
C LEU A 125 -12.86 -6.19 -2.99
N ASP A 126 -12.82 -5.68 -1.76
CA ASP A 126 -13.45 -6.36 -0.62
C ASP A 126 -15.00 -6.32 -0.71
N LEU A 127 -15.57 -5.33 -1.40
CA LEU A 127 -17.02 -5.23 -1.62
C LEU A 127 -17.57 -6.30 -2.58
N GLU A 128 -16.74 -6.86 -3.46
CA GLU A 128 -17.18 -7.90 -4.42
C GLU A 128 -17.12 -9.33 -3.85
N LEU A 129 -16.59 -9.52 -2.63
CA LEU A 129 -16.44 -10.83 -1.99
C LEU A 129 -17.52 -11.15 -0.95
N THR A 130 -18.49 -10.26 -0.70
CA THR A 130 -19.68 -10.65 0.04
C THR A 130 -20.57 -11.50 -0.88
N PRO A 131 -20.86 -12.77 -0.54
CA PRO A 131 -21.80 -13.55 -1.32
C PRO A 131 -23.13 -12.80 -1.34
N ILE A 132 -23.72 -12.65 -2.52
CA ILE A 132 -25.12 -12.26 -2.67
C ILE A 132 -25.92 -13.33 -1.93
N SER A 133 -26.24 -13.08 -0.66
CA SER A 133 -27.21 -13.87 0.06
C SER A 133 -28.56 -13.63 -0.62
N ALA A 134 -28.98 -14.62 -1.40
CA ALA A 134 -30.33 -14.79 -1.91
C ALA A 134 -31.32 -15.01 -0.76
#